data_AF-A0A498EB73-F1
#
_entry.id   AF-A0A498EB73-F1
#
_cell.length_a   1.000
_cell.length_b   1.000
_cell.length_c   1.000
_cell.angle_alpha   90.00
_cell.angle_beta   90.00
_cell.angle_gamma   90.00
#
_symmetry.space_group_name_H-M   'P 1'
#
loop_
_entity.id
_entity.type
_entity.pdbx_description
1 polymer ?
#
loop_
_entity_poly.entity_id
_entity_poly.type
_entity_poly.pdbx_seq_one_letter_code
_entity_poly.pdbx_strand_id
1 'polypeptide(L)' 'MAKDSDIRSRMNRIEEIIDQLDADGVSLDEGSELYEEGQEVLTEIRERLHEGQGEVIEIE' A
#
# COMPACT_ATOMS: atom_id res chain seq x y z
N MET A 1 15.18 12.29 9.33
CA MET A 1 14.20 12.65 8.27
C MET A 1 13.34 11.42 8.06
N ALA A 2 12.02 11.54 8.19
CA ALA A 2 11.13 10.39 8.26
C ALA A 2 11.18 9.56 6.96
N LYS A 3 11.98 8.49 6.94
CA LYS A 3 11.90 7.47 5.89
C LYS A 3 10.50 6.85 5.82
N ASP A 4 9.70 7.00 6.88
CA ASP A 4 8.34 6.46 7.02
C ASP A 4 7.21 7.26 6.37
N SER A 5 7.41 8.49 5.89
CA SER A 5 6.31 9.24 5.24
C SER A 5 5.80 8.51 4.00
N ASP A 6 6.67 7.73 3.39
CA ASP A 6 6.49 7.06 2.11
C ASP A 6 5.70 5.75 2.24
N ILE A 7 5.89 5.00 3.34
CA ILE A 7 5.08 3.81 3.68
C ILE A 7 3.69 4.25 4.16
N ARG A 8 3.64 5.27 5.04
CA ARG A 8 2.36 5.77 5.55
C ARG A 8 1.45 6.29 4.43
N SER A 9 2.00 7.04 3.47
CA SER A 9 1.24 7.50 2.32
C SER A 9 0.66 6.35 1.48
N ARG A 10 1.42 5.26 1.32
CA ARG A 10 0.97 4.07 0.57
C ARG A 10 -0.09 3.29 1.32
N MET A 11 0.04 3.16 2.64
CA MET A 11 -0.98 2.55 3.49
C MET A 11 -2.29 3.33 3.43
N ASN A 12 -2.25 4.67 3.48
CA ASN A 12 -3.45 5.49 3.29
C ASN A 12 -4.11 5.20 1.93
N ARG A 13 -3.32 5.04 0.86
CA ARG A 13 -3.86 4.71 -0.47
C ARG A 13 -4.53 3.33 -0.50
N ILE A 14 -3.97 2.34 0.18
CA ILE A 14 -4.60 1.02 0.31
C ILE A 14 -5.95 1.12 1.03
N GLU A 15 -6.03 1.91 2.11
CA GLU A 15 -7.29 2.14 2.82
C GLU A 15 -8.34 2.79 1.89
N GLU A 16 -7.96 3.80 1.11
CA GLU A 16 -8.86 4.43 0.12
C GLU A 16 -9.35 3.45 -0.97
N ILE A 17 -8.49 2.53 -1.42
CA ILE A 17 -8.85 1.52 -2.40
C ILE A 17 -9.86 0.54 -1.80
N ILE A 18 -9.64 0.09 -0.56
CA ILE A 18 -10.57 -0.79 0.15
C ILE A 18 -11.92 -0.11 0.35
N ASP A 19 -11.93 1.15 0.79
CA ASP A 19 -13.17 1.92 0.99
C ASP A 19 -13.96 2.07 -0.31
N GLN A 20 -13.29 2.27 -1.45
CA GLN A 20 -13.94 2.32 -2.75
C GLN A 20 -14.49 0.94 -3.15
N LEU A 21 -13.74 -0.13 -2.98
CA LEU A 21 -14.19 -1.49 -3.32
C LEU A 21 -15.35 -1.98 -2.44
N ASP A 22 -15.41 -1.53 -1.19
CA ASP A 22 -16.52 -1.85 -0.26
C ASP A 22 -17.75 -0.98 -0.52
N ALA A 23 -17.62 0.11 -1.28
CA ALA A 23 -18.75 0.94 -1.66
C ALA A 23 -19.64 0.23 -2.67
N ASP A 24 -20.94 0.16 -2.37
CA ASP A 24 -21.99 -0.30 -3.28
C ASP A 24 -22.15 0.67 -4.47
N GLY A 25 -21.23 0.62 -5.43
CA GLY A 25 -21.24 1.54 -6.57
C GLY A 25 -20.10 1.39 -7.57
N VAL A 26 -19.07 0.59 -7.26
CA VAL A 26 -17.95 0.36 -8.16
C VAL A 26 -18.34 -0.65 -9.25
N SER A 27 -18.10 -0.30 -10.52
CA SER A 27 -18.29 -1.22 -11.64
C SER A 27 -17.23 -2.33 -11.64
N LEU A 28 -17.46 -3.41 -12.39
CA LEU A 28 -16.49 -4.51 -12.48
C LEU A 28 -15.14 -4.04 -13.08
N ASP A 29 -15.19 -3.16 -14.07
CA ASP A 29 -13.99 -2.63 -14.73
C ASP A 29 -13.20 -1.74 -13.76
N GLU A 30 -13.86 -0.77 -13.11
CA GLU A 30 -13.23 0.09 -12.09
C GLU A 30 -12.70 -0.73 -10.92
N GLY A 31 -13.44 -1.76 -10.47
CA GLY A 31 -13.01 -2.66 -9.41
C GLY A 31 -11.77 -3.48 -9.79
N SER A 32 -11.65 -3.85 -11.07
CA SER A 32 -10.46 -4.55 -11.57
C SER A 32 -9.23 -3.63 -11.59
N GLU A 33 -9.40 -2.37 -12.02
CA GLU A 33 -8.33 -1.37 -11.98
C GLU A 33 -7.88 -1.07 -10.54
N LEU A 34 -8.82 -0.87 -9.62
CA LEU A 34 -8.54 -0.68 -8.18
C LEU A 34 -7.84 -1.89 -7.56
N TYR A 35 -8.23 -3.10 -7.95
CA TYR A 35 -7.57 -4.32 -7.51
C TYR A 35 -6.11 -4.38 -7.99
N GLU A 36 -5.87 -4.11 -9.27
CA GLU A 36 -4.52 -4.09 -9.84
C GLU A 36 -3.64 -3.04 -9.15
N GLU A 37 -4.14 -1.82 -8.97
CA GLU A 37 -3.45 -0.75 -8.24
C GLU A 37 -3.12 -1.19 -6.80
N GLY A 38 -4.08 -1.78 -6.09
CA GLY A 38 -3.89 -2.28 -4.74
C GLY A 38 -2.78 -3.33 -4.64
N GLN A 39 -2.68 -4.24 -5.62
CA GLN A 39 -1.60 -5.24 -5.66
C GLN A 39 -0.22 -4.60 -5.88
N GLU A 40 -0.12 -3.61 -6.77
CA GLU A 40 1.12 -2.88 -7.02
C GLU A 40 1.59 -2.15 -5.75
N VAL A 41 0.71 -1.39 -5.11
CA VAL A 41 1.02 -0.64 -3.89
C VAL A 41 1.45 -1.57 -2.75
N LEU A 42 0.76 -2.70 -2.55
CA LEU A 42 1.14 -3.71 -1.55
C LEU A 42 2.51 -4.33 -1.84
N THR A 43 2.85 -4.52 -3.11
CA THR A 43 4.17 -5.02 -3.52
C THR A 43 5.26 -4.03 -3.13
N GLU A 44 5.09 -2.74 -3.45
CA GLU A 44 6.06 -1.70 -3.07
C GLU A 44 6.28 -1.60 -1.56
N ILE A 45 5.19 -1.66 -0.78
CA ILE A 45 5.28 -1.64 0.69
C ILE A 45 6.11 -2.82 1.17
N ARG A 46 5.85 -4.02 0.64
CA ARG A 46 6.56 -5.23 1.03
C ARG A 46 8.03 -5.19 0.65
N GLU A 47 8.36 -4.73 -0.56
CA GLU A 47 9.75 -4.57 -1.02
C GLU A 47 10.53 -3.62 -0.11
N ARG A 48 9.91 -2.52 0.32
CA ARG A 48 10.53 -1.55 1.23
C ARG A 48 10.72 -2.10 2.64
N LEU A 49 9.73 -2.79 3.19
CA LEU A 49 9.89 -3.47 4.48
C LEU A 49 10.95 -4.58 4.43
N HIS A 50 11.18 -5.15 3.25
CA HIS A 50 12.20 -6.16 3.02
C HIS A 50 13.56 -5.55 2.59
N GLU A 51 13.66 -4.23 2.40
CA GLU A 51 14.93 -3.56 2.15
C GLU A 51 15.85 -3.78 3.37
N GLY A 52 17.07 -4.29 3.13
CA GLY A 52 17.94 -4.73 4.23
C GLY A 52 17.53 -6.05 4.88
N GLN A 53 16.82 -6.94 4.16
CA GLN A 53 16.31 -8.23 4.67
C GLN A 53 15.27 -8.10 5.80
N GLY A 54 14.68 -6.91 5.98
CA GLY A 54 13.80 -6.65 7.12
C GLY A 54 14.54 -6.66 8.46
N GLU A 55 15.85 -6.37 8.44
CA GLU A 55 16.65 -6.28 9.66
C GLU A 55 16.19 -5.09 10.50
N VAL A 56 15.65 -5.39 11.69
CA VAL A 56 15.29 -4.38 12.68
C VAL A 56 16.56 -4.00 13.45
N ILE A 57 17.08 -2.81 13.20
CA ILE A 57 18.27 -2.29 13.88
C ILE A 57 17.89 -1.23 14.92
N GLU A 58 18.56 -1.26 16.07
CA GLU A 58 18.53 -0.17 17.03
C GLU A 58 19.49 0.94 16.56
N ILE A 59 19.03 2.19 16.59
CA ILE A 59 19.85 3.34 16.20
C ILE A 59 20.31 4.03 17.50
N GLU A 60 21.62 4.09 17.73
CA GLU A 60 22.27 4.81 18.85
C GLU A 60 22.25 6.34 18.68
#